data_AF-A0A956KVJ8-F1
#
_entry.id   AF-A0A956KVJ8-F1
#
_cell.length_a   1.000
_cell.length_b   1.000
_cell.length_c   1.000
_cell.angle_alpha   90.00
_cell.angle_beta   90.00
_cell.angle_gamma   90.00
#
_symmetry.space_group_name_H-M   'P 1'
#
loop_
_entity.id
_entity.type
_entity.pdbx_description
1 polymer ?
#
loop_
_entity_poly.entity_id
_entity_poly.type
_entity_poly.pdbx_seq_one_letter_code
_entity_poly.pdbx_strand_id
1 'polypeptide(L)'
;MSTPFEVELVGRVRGCRTCKWFWGATPPYDPYTSYDFSSTFPPELLVRPPLGASGPTPWLTARATGEALVEPSIMRGCRKAPIMTIGINPNLTAFFPNAESAAWAYPKPVDDASYAYYYRHRATHQECVDLSVLHQGIVPGTELRATRPGWVTSVDRCSSHRFGTVTVTYADDSEPRRETFEVDWTPQTRFVFTVPVTSRQAIKDGAAPTLQPDSVIGGQYHAPVDDEPKLALLQSEVGYYQRFLPVLERLRATWPALADLDLRMNEDVCQHDNVHCPSAGWSSYDVPTDRVAYNCVQDHGHLVAQIVQSRPAVIVLVSRSSVDMFRSVFGRRIDVPDGVGSSFWSGDVYPMMRDMVDQRFVLRVDEGPVTFESRLVAVPHFSYGMNFLPHARFTDVDWARFCEEHPADHELLERHRRVLSETYNDFRPVRIDADDELLPQLSEPARAALLARHFDPYALLTQLLTQELDAGRLAIDVERGHLARTAGPCQFCDNERWSFPEGCAYGKTSEPAVSASELQRVVDTILGR
;
A
#
# COMPACT_ATOMS: atom_id res chain seq x y z
N MET A 1 15.17 25.37 -21.04
CA MET A 1 15.98 25.50 -19.80
C MET A 1 16.39 24.07 -19.36
N SER A 2 17.11 23.85 -18.25
CA SER A 2 17.33 22.47 -17.78
C SER A 2 16.00 21.87 -17.29
N THR A 3 15.71 20.60 -17.60
CA THR A 3 14.49 19.94 -17.09
C THR A 3 14.51 19.95 -15.55
N PRO A 4 13.42 20.31 -14.85
CA PRO A 4 13.36 20.26 -13.39
C PRO A 4 13.63 18.85 -12.85
N PHE A 5 14.23 18.75 -11.67
CA PHE A 5 14.70 17.46 -11.14
C PHE A 5 13.55 16.44 -10.95
N GLU A 6 12.45 16.85 -10.35
CA GLU A 6 11.25 16.02 -10.15
C GLU A 6 10.55 15.62 -11.46
N VAL A 7 10.70 16.41 -12.51
CA VAL A 7 10.20 16.11 -13.86
C VAL A 7 11.08 15.06 -14.53
N GLU A 8 12.40 15.15 -14.36
CA GLU A 8 13.33 14.13 -14.84
C GLU A 8 13.13 12.78 -14.13
N LEU A 9 12.82 12.80 -12.83
CA LEU A 9 12.54 11.60 -12.05
C LEU A 9 11.36 10.79 -12.59
N VAL A 10 10.36 11.43 -13.20
CA VAL A 10 9.25 10.73 -13.87
C VAL A 10 9.78 9.79 -14.94
N GLY A 11 10.57 10.33 -15.88
CA GLY A 11 11.14 9.52 -16.96
C GLY A 11 12.08 8.43 -16.45
N ARG A 12 12.92 8.74 -15.45
CA ARG A 12 13.86 7.77 -14.85
C ARG A 12 13.13 6.59 -14.17
N VAL A 13 12.12 6.87 -13.34
CA VAL A 13 11.36 5.83 -12.63
C VAL A 13 10.51 5.04 -13.60
N ARG A 14 9.69 5.73 -14.40
CA ARG A 14 8.75 5.11 -15.34
C ARG A 14 9.46 4.20 -16.34
N GLY A 15 10.63 4.63 -16.84
CA GLY A 15 11.45 3.89 -17.80
C GLY A 15 12.36 2.82 -17.19
N CYS A 16 12.43 2.68 -15.86
CA CYS A 16 13.36 1.75 -15.23
C CYS A 16 12.98 0.29 -15.50
N ARG A 17 13.90 -0.47 -16.14
CA ARG A 17 13.73 -1.90 -16.47
C ARG A 17 14.92 -2.77 -16.01
N THR A 18 15.73 -2.27 -15.08
CA THR A 18 17.04 -2.87 -14.75
C THR A 18 16.93 -4.17 -13.95
N CYS A 19 15.83 -4.38 -13.22
CA CYS A 19 15.59 -5.61 -12.48
C CYS A 19 15.07 -6.72 -13.40
N LYS A 20 15.96 -7.63 -13.81
CA LYS A 20 15.61 -8.82 -14.63
C LYS A 20 14.50 -9.68 -14.04
N TRP A 21 14.34 -9.72 -12.71
CA TRP A 21 13.25 -10.46 -12.09
C TRP A 21 11.88 -9.92 -12.53
N PHE A 22 11.71 -8.60 -12.60
CA PHE A 22 10.47 -7.98 -13.06
C PHE A 22 10.35 -7.91 -14.58
N TRP A 23 11.47 -7.67 -15.28
CA TRP A 23 11.46 -7.26 -16.69
C TRP A 23 12.19 -8.22 -17.63
N GLY A 24 12.56 -9.40 -17.15
CA GLY A 24 13.18 -10.45 -17.97
C GLY A 24 12.21 -11.03 -19.01
N ALA A 25 12.71 -11.97 -19.83
CA ALA A 25 11.91 -12.64 -20.85
C ALA A 25 10.69 -13.40 -20.30
N THR A 26 10.78 -13.80 -19.02
CA THR A 26 9.75 -14.56 -18.31
C THR A 26 9.53 -13.91 -16.94
N PRO A 27 8.75 -12.81 -16.86
CA PRO A 27 8.40 -12.24 -15.56
C PRO A 27 7.67 -13.29 -14.69
N PRO A 28 7.67 -13.16 -13.35
CA PRO A 28 7.05 -14.13 -12.45
C PRO A 28 5.52 -14.09 -12.49
N TYR A 29 4.95 -12.99 -12.98
CA TYR A 29 3.52 -12.78 -13.09
C TYR A 29 3.12 -12.37 -14.51
N ASP A 30 1.82 -12.40 -14.76
CA ASP A 30 1.22 -12.23 -16.09
C ASP A 30 1.00 -10.75 -16.41
N PRO A 31 0.87 -10.36 -17.69
CA PRO A 31 0.35 -9.05 -18.02
C PRO A 31 -1.12 -8.95 -17.56
N TYR A 32 -1.58 -7.73 -17.28
CA TYR A 32 -2.89 -7.47 -16.69
C TYR A 32 -3.73 -6.57 -17.59
N THR A 33 -5.04 -6.64 -17.42
CA THR A 33 -6.00 -5.72 -18.02
C THR A 33 -5.53 -4.29 -17.78
N SER A 34 -5.24 -3.59 -18.87
CA SER A 34 -4.65 -2.26 -18.84
C SER A 34 -5.54 -1.26 -19.56
N TYR A 35 -5.49 0.00 -19.14
CA TYR A 35 -6.31 1.06 -19.70
C TYR A 35 -5.50 2.35 -19.91
N ASP A 36 -5.99 3.21 -20.79
CA ASP A 36 -5.50 4.57 -20.95
C ASP A 36 -6.67 5.55 -20.84
N PHE A 37 -6.39 6.75 -20.32
CA PHE A 37 -7.43 7.76 -20.13
C PHE A 37 -7.87 8.34 -21.47
N SER A 38 -9.12 8.79 -21.54
CA SER A 38 -9.65 9.46 -22.74
C SER A 38 -8.99 10.82 -23.00
N SER A 39 -8.45 11.45 -21.95
CA SER A 39 -7.70 12.69 -21.98
C SER A 39 -6.45 12.61 -21.10
N THR A 40 -5.45 13.45 -21.36
CA THR A 40 -4.22 13.51 -20.56
C THR A 40 -4.48 13.89 -19.09
N PHE A 41 -5.50 14.72 -18.85
CA PHE A 41 -5.86 15.26 -17.53
C PHE A 41 -7.35 15.03 -17.23
N PRO A 42 -7.78 13.79 -16.96
CA PRO A 42 -9.19 13.53 -16.70
C PRO A 42 -9.64 14.23 -15.41
N PRO A 43 -10.70 15.06 -15.45
CA PRO A 43 -11.17 15.80 -14.28
C PRO A 43 -11.66 14.86 -13.15
N GLU A 44 -12.03 13.62 -13.48
CA GLU A 44 -12.46 12.59 -12.54
C GLU A 44 -11.39 12.20 -11.53
N LEU A 45 -10.10 12.43 -11.84
CA LEU A 45 -9.00 12.24 -10.87
C LEU A 45 -9.01 13.28 -9.73
N LEU A 46 -9.67 14.43 -9.92
CA LEU A 46 -9.83 15.45 -8.88
C LEU A 46 -11.06 15.17 -8.00
N VAL A 47 -11.95 14.27 -8.44
CA VAL A 47 -13.18 13.92 -7.72
C VAL A 47 -12.84 12.99 -6.57
N ARG A 48 -13.45 13.26 -5.42
CA ARG A 48 -13.23 12.46 -4.23
C ARG A 48 -14.04 11.17 -4.30
N PRO A 49 -13.42 10.00 -4.11
CA PRO A 49 -14.19 8.80 -3.82
C PRO A 49 -15.02 9.01 -2.56
N PRO A 50 -16.28 8.54 -2.51
CA PRO A 50 -16.98 8.39 -1.25
C PRO A 50 -16.18 7.40 -0.37
N LEU A 51 -15.83 7.83 0.85
CA LEU A 51 -15.15 6.98 1.81
C LEU A 51 -16.11 5.94 2.40
N GLY A 52 -15.63 4.71 2.58
CA GLY A 52 -16.37 3.65 3.25
C GLY A 52 -17.42 2.96 2.37
N ALA A 53 -17.27 3.04 1.05
CA ALA A 53 -18.14 2.32 0.12
C ALA A 53 -17.95 0.80 0.30
N SER A 54 -19.06 0.06 0.39
CA SER A 54 -19.04 -1.40 0.41
C SER A 54 -18.83 -1.96 -1.00
N GLY A 55 -17.57 -2.00 -1.44
CA GLY A 55 -17.16 -2.58 -2.73
C GLY A 55 -16.88 -1.55 -3.83
N PRO A 56 -16.58 -2.03 -5.06
CA PRO A 56 -16.24 -1.18 -6.19
C PRO A 56 -17.39 -0.22 -6.55
N THR A 57 -17.05 1.04 -6.83
CA THR A 57 -18.02 2.05 -7.28
C THR A 57 -17.68 2.57 -8.67
N PRO A 58 -18.66 2.93 -9.52
CA PRO A 58 -18.38 3.53 -10.81
C PRO A 58 -17.49 4.78 -10.69
N TRP A 59 -16.53 4.93 -11.59
CA TRP A 59 -15.61 6.07 -11.58
C TRP A 59 -15.56 6.81 -12.91
N LEU A 60 -14.98 6.21 -13.95
CA LEU A 60 -14.84 6.85 -15.27
C LEU A 60 -14.83 5.82 -16.40
N THR A 61 -14.87 6.30 -17.64
CA THR A 61 -14.71 5.45 -18.84
C THR A 61 -13.36 5.71 -19.50
N ALA A 62 -12.65 4.62 -19.83
CA ALA A 62 -11.30 4.62 -20.38
C ALA A 62 -11.21 3.81 -21.68
N ARG A 63 -10.10 3.97 -22.41
CA ARG A 63 -9.75 3.08 -23.53
C ARG A 63 -9.10 1.82 -22.99
N ALA A 64 -9.57 0.65 -23.42
CA ALA A 64 -8.90 -0.60 -23.09
C ALA A 64 -7.64 -0.75 -23.97
N THR A 65 -6.49 -1.04 -23.36
CA THR A 65 -5.19 -1.12 -24.06
C THR A 65 -4.65 -2.55 -24.17
N GLY A 66 -5.52 -3.52 -23.94
CA GLY A 66 -5.16 -4.93 -23.86
C GLY A 66 -4.43 -5.25 -22.55
N GLU A 67 -3.49 -6.19 -22.64
CA GLU A 67 -2.73 -6.68 -21.50
C GLU A 67 -1.36 -6.01 -21.44
N ALA A 68 -0.93 -5.57 -20.25
CA ALA A 68 0.40 -5.02 -20.05
C ALA A 68 0.95 -5.32 -18.65
N LEU A 69 2.27 -5.31 -18.53
CA LEU A 69 2.93 -5.23 -17.22
C LEU A 69 2.76 -3.82 -16.65
N VAL A 70 2.56 -3.75 -15.34
CA VAL A 70 2.36 -2.48 -14.65
C VAL A 70 3.65 -1.68 -14.63
N GLU A 71 3.59 -0.42 -15.07
CA GLU A 71 4.75 0.48 -15.02
C GLU A 71 5.19 0.74 -13.57
N PRO A 72 6.49 0.98 -13.30
CA PRO A 72 6.95 1.38 -11.97
C PRO A 72 6.19 2.60 -11.46
N SER A 73 5.80 2.59 -10.19
CA SER A 73 5.10 3.71 -9.56
C SER A 73 6.08 4.73 -9.00
N ILE A 74 6.03 5.97 -9.50
CA ILE A 74 6.61 7.12 -8.80
C ILE A 74 5.79 7.42 -7.52
N MET A 75 6.29 8.32 -6.67
CA MET A 75 5.57 8.74 -5.48
C MET A 75 4.16 9.25 -5.82
N ARG A 76 3.20 8.97 -4.94
CA ARG A 76 1.80 9.36 -5.06
C ARG A 76 1.51 10.60 -4.23
N GLY A 77 0.73 11.52 -4.78
CA GLY A 77 0.39 12.77 -4.12
C GLY A 77 1.36 13.92 -4.36
N CYS A 78 1.06 15.04 -3.71
CA CYS A 78 1.82 16.27 -3.73
C CYS A 78 3.27 16.02 -3.32
N ARG A 79 4.21 16.46 -4.17
CA ARG A 79 5.66 16.33 -3.92
C ARG A 79 6.14 17.09 -2.69
N LYS A 80 5.37 18.07 -2.23
CA LYS A 80 5.69 18.90 -1.07
C LYS A 80 4.74 18.67 0.10
N ALA A 81 4.03 17.53 0.10
CA ALA A 81 3.29 17.08 1.26
C ALA A 81 4.25 16.95 2.46
N PRO A 82 3.88 17.46 3.65
CA PRO A 82 4.76 17.43 4.80
C PRO A 82 4.90 16.04 5.42
N ILE A 83 3.95 15.13 5.18
CA ILE A 83 4.00 13.76 5.68
C ILE A 83 4.24 12.83 4.49
N MET A 84 5.22 11.94 4.61
CA MET A 84 5.53 10.92 3.61
C MET A 84 5.48 9.54 4.24
N THR A 85 4.61 8.66 3.73
CA THR A 85 4.65 7.23 4.10
C THR A 85 5.54 6.48 3.13
N ILE A 86 6.41 5.60 3.61
CA ILE A 86 7.32 4.80 2.77
C ILE A 86 7.06 3.32 3.01
N GLY A 87 6.49 2.65 2.01
CA GLY A 87 6.30 1.20 1.97
C GLY A 87 7.48 0.43 1.39
N ILE A 88 7.28 -0.86 1.18
CA ILE A 88 8.25 -1.72 0.51
C ILE A 88 8.13 -1.52 -1.00
N ASN A 89 6.94 -1.77 -1.56
CA ASN A 89 6.64 -1.64 -2.98
C ASN A 89 5.13 -1.46 -3.24
N PRO A 90 4.75 -0.97 -4.43
CA PRO A 90 3.35 -0.96 -4.86
C PRO A 90 2.76 -2.37 -4.87
N ASN A 91 1.59 -2.53 -4.27
CA ASN A 91 0.91 -3.82 -4.25
C ASN A 91 0.37 -4.20 -5.63
N LEU A 92 0.65 -5.42 -6.08
CA LEU A 92 0.14 -5.99 -7.32
C LEU A 92 -1.06 -6.89 -7.02
N THR A 93 -2.23 -6.27 -6.86
CA THR A 93 -3.47 -6.96 -6.45
C THR A 93 -3.99 -7.94 -7.49
N ALA A 94 -3.79 -7.66 -8.78
CA ALA A 94 -4.23 -8.51 -9.90
C ALA A 94 -3.51 -9.86 -10.02
N PHE A 95 -2.57 -10.11 -9.11
CA PHE A 95 -1.67 -11.23 -9.16
C PHE A 95 -2.36 -12.60 -9.10
N PHE A 96 -3.36 -12.76 -8.22
CA PHE A 96 -4.09 -14.03 -8.13
C PHE A 96 -5.07 -14.16 -9.31
N PRO A 97 -5.28 -15.38 -9.83
CA PRO A 97 -6.18 -15.60 -10.95
C PRO A 97 -7.65 -15.67 -10.53
N ASN A 98 -7.99 -15.56 -9.24
CA ASN A 98 -9.38 -15.57 -8.77
C ASN A 98 -10.17 -14.35 -9.26
N ALA A 99 -11.49 -14.41 -9.21
CA ALA A 99 -12.37 -13.38 -9.77
C ALA A 99 -12.10 -11.99 -9.17
N GLU A 100 -11.94 -11.93 -7.85
CA GLU A 100 -11.73 -10.68 -7.11
C GLU A 100 -10.41 -10.00 -7.47
N SER A 101 -9.37 -10.81 -7.70
CA SER A 101 -8.05 -10.30 -8.06
C SER A 101 -7.95 -10.05 -9.57
N ALA A 102 -8.49 -10.95 -10.38
CA ALA A 102 -8.36 -10.86 -11.83
C ALA A 102 -8.99 -9.58 -12.41
N ALA A 103 -10.00 -9.03 -11.71
CA ALA A 103 -10.73 -7.82 -12.05
C ALA A 103 -9.92 -6.52 -11.91
N TRP A 104 -8.81 -6.51 -11.16
CA TRP A 104 -7.98 -5.31 -11.04
C TRP A 104 -7.39 -4.92 -12.40
N ALA A 105 -7.42 -3.62 -12.68
CA ALA A 105 -6.89 -3.03 -13.91
C ALA A 105 -5.86 -1.95 -13.57
N TYR A 106 -4.92 -1.71 -14.49
CA TYR A 106 -3.84 -0.74 -14.27
C TYR A 106 -3.74 0.27 -15.40
N PRO A 107 -3.34 1.52 -15.10
CA PRO A 107 -3.11 2.49 -16.14
C PRO A 107 -1.87 2.10 -16.94
N LYS A 108 -1.94 2.33 -18.24
CA LYS A 108 -0.83 2.27 -19.20
C LYS A 108 -0.80 3.60 -19.95
N PRO A 109 -0.35 4.68 -19.30
CA PRO A 109 -0.43 6.02 -19.87
C PRO A 109 0.36 6.09 -21.17
N VAL A 110 -0.15 6.77 -22.18
CA VAL A 110 0.57 6.94 -23.46
C VAL A 110 1.74 7.92 -23.36
N ASP A 111 1.70 8.86 -22.40
CA ASP A 111 2.69 9.91 -22.23
C ASP A 111 3.04 10.19 -20.76
N ASP A 112 4.13 10.93 -20.54
CA ASP A 112 4.62 11.26 -19.20
C ASP A 112 3.67 12.21 -18.44
N ALA A 113 2.90 13.03 -19.16
CA ALA A 113 1.98 13.98 -18.56
C ALA A 113 0.80 13.25 -17.88
N SER A 114 0.21 12.28 -18.58
CA SER A 114 -0.86 11.41 -18.08
C SER A 114 -0.37 10.57 -16.90
N TYR A 115 0.85 10.02 -17.01
CA TYR A 115 1.50 9.29 -15.91
C TYR A 115 1.69 10.20 -14.68
N ALA A 116 2.26 11.40 -14.87
CA ALA A 116 2.53 12.34 -13.79
C ALA A 116 1.23 12.79 -13.11
N TYR A 117 0.20 13.08 -13.89
CA TYR A 117 -1.10 13.51 -13.41
C TYR A 117 -1.83 12.41 -12.62
N TYR A 118 -1.80 11.15 -13.11
CA TYR A 118 -2.33 10.01 -12.38
C TYR A 118 -1.68 9.86 -11.00
N TYR A 119 -0.34 9.82 -10.94
CA TYR A 119 0.35 9.66 -9.66
C TYR A 119 0.26 10.90 -8.76
N ARG A 120 0.03 12.11 -9.29
CA ARG A 120 -0.25 13.30 -8.47
C ARG A 120 -1.55 13.18 -7.69
N HIS A 121 -2.59 12.60 -8.30
CA HIS A 121 -3.96 12.66 -7.80
C HIS A 121 -4.47 11.33 -7.26
N ARG A 122 -3.85 10.20 -7.60
CA ARG A 122 -4.18 8.90 -7.00
C ARG A 122 -4.03 8.94 -5.48
N ALA A 123 -5.09 8.58 -4.76
CA ALA A 123 -5.15 8.62 -3.30
C ALA A 123 -5.38 7.24 -2.68
N THR A 124 -6.64 6.84 -2.49
CA THR A 124 -7.04 5.77 -1.56
C THR A 124 -7.58 4.51 -2.22
N HIS A 125 -7.76 4.54 -3.54
CA HIS A 125 -8.35 3.45 -4.31
C HIS A 125 -7.36 2.86 -5.33
N GLN A 126 -7.81 1.78 -5.94
CA GLN A 126 -7.24 1.23 -7.14
C GLN A 126 -8.37 0.84 -8.10
N GLU A 127 -8.05 0.75 -9.38
CA GLU A 127 -9.04 0.58 -10.43
C GLU A 127 -9.30 -0.89 -10.70
N CYS A 128 -10.55 -1.23 -10.94
CA CYS A 128 -10.96 -2.56 -11.37
C CYS A 128 -12.04 -2.46 -12.44
N VAL A 129 -12.31 -3.58 -13.10
CA VAL A 129 -13.40 -3.73 -14.07
C VAL A 129 -14.50 -4.61 -13.48
N ASP A 130 -15.69 -4.54 -14.07
CA ASP A 130 -16.75 -5.50 -13.76
C ASP A 130 -16.35 -6.91 -14.21
N LEU A 131 -16.80 -7.95 -13.49
CA LEU A 131 -16.49 -9.34 -13.83
C LEU A 131 -16.99 -9.73 -15.23
N SER A 132 -18.04 -9.08 -15.74
CA SER A 132 -18.52 -9.29 -17.12
C SER A 132 -17.45 -8.94 -18.17
N VAL A 133 -16.54 -8.01 -17.89
CA VAL A 133 -15.40 -7.70 -18.76
C VAL A 133 -14.43 -8.88 -18.82
N LEU A 134 -14.22 -9.57 -17.69
CA LEU A 134 -13.41 -10.79 -17.67
C LEU A 134 -14.06 -11.89 -18.50
N HIS A 135 -15.37 -12.10 -18.34
CA HIS A 135 -16.13 -13.09 -19.11
C HIS A 135 -16.06 -12.84 -20.62
N GLN A 136 -16.17 -11.59 -21.06
CA GLN A 136 -16.09 -11.23 -22.48
C GLN A 136 -14.70 -11.47 -23.07
N GLY A 137 -13.65 -11.35 -22.25
CA GLY A 137 -12.27 -11.59 -22.67
C GLY A 137 -11.83 -13.06 -22.64
N ILE A 138 -12.69 -13.99 -22.19
CA ILE A 138 -12.36 -15.41 -22.22
C ILE A 138 -12.27 -15.89 -23.68
N VAL A 139 -11.17 -16.56 -24.01
CA VAL A 139 -10.91 -17.11 -25.34
C VAL A 139 -11.85 -18.30 -25.59
N PRO A 140 -12.71 -18.26 -26.62
CA PRO A 140 -13.61 -19.37 -26.93
C PRO A 140 -12.87 -20.68 -27.19
N GLY A 141 -13.37 -21.77 -26.62
CA GLY A 141 -12.76 -23.10 -26.67
C GLY A 141 -11.75 -23.38 -25.56
N THR A 142 -11.44 -22.41 -24.70
CA THR A 142 -10.52 -22.57 -23.56
C THR A 142 -11.23 -22.60 -22.20
N GLU A 143 -12.56 -22.53 -22.21
CA GLU A 143 -13.34 -22.39 -21.00
C GLU A 143 -13.32 -23.66 -20.15
N LEU A 144 -12.98 -23.49 -18.88
CA LEU A 144 -13.29 -24.46 -17.85
C LEU A 144 -14.74 -24.27 -17.43
N ARG A 145 -15.57 -25.31 -17.58
CA ARG A 145 -17.02 -25.25 -17.32
C ARG A 145 -17.45 -26.18 -16.20
N ALA A 146 -18.39 -25.72 -15.39
CA ALA A 146 -19.02 -26.53 -14.36
C ALA A 146 -19.92 -27.59 -15.00
N THR A 147 -19.83 -28.83 -14.53
CA THR A 147 -20.66 -29.93 -15.06
C THR A 147 -22.01 -30.05 -14.35
N ARG A 148 -22.15 -29.43 -13.17
CA ARG A 148 -23.31 -29.51 -12.28
C ARG A 148 -23.46 -28.23 -11.46
N PRO A 149 -24.61 -28.00 -10.81
CA PRO A 149 -24.72 -26.95 -9.80
C PRO A 149 -23.67 -27.11 -8.69
N GLY A 150 -23.04 -26.03 -8.28
CA GLY A 150 -22.00 -26.09 -7.24
C GLY A 150 -21.43 -24.73 -6.85
N TRP A 151 -20.26 -24.77 -6.21
CA TRP A 151 -19.51 -23.60 -5.74
C TRP A 151 -18.03 -23.75 -6.07
N VAL A 152 -17.39 -22.67 -6.49
CA VAL A 152 -15.93 -22.56 -6.39
C VAL A 152 -15.58 -22.38 -4.91
N THR A 153 -14.70 -23.23 -4.39
CA THR A 153 -14.36 -23.26 -2.95
C THR A 153 -12.88 -23.02 -2.66
N SER A 154 -12.02 -23.14 -3.67
CA SER A 154 -10.62 -22.72 -3.61
C SER A 154 -10.14 -22.33 -4.99
N VAL A 155 -9.26 -21.34 -5.05
CA VAL A 155 -8.47 -20.98 -6.23
C VAL A 155 -7.05 -20.73 -5.73
N ASP A 156 -6.09 -21.49 -6.23
CA ASP A 156 -4.71 -21.43 -5.79
C ASP A 156 -3.79 -21.22 -7.00
N ARG A 157 -2.70 -20.48 -6.80
CA ARG A 157 -1.65 -20.24 -7.81
C ARG A 157 -0.31 -20.70 -7.26
N CYS A 158 0.45 -21.40 -8.10
CA CYS A 158 1.82 -21.77 -7.78
C CYS A 158 2.73 -20.53 -7.74
N SER A 159 3.57 -20.44 -6.71
CA SER A 159 4.55 -19.38 -6.50
C SER A 159 5.81 -19.50 -7.38
N SER A 160 5.99 -20.60 -8.11
CA SER A 160 7.19 -20.84 -8.92
C SER A 160 6.91 -21.05 -10.40
N HIS A 161 5.66 -21.33 -10.76
CA HIS A 161 5.26 -21.67 -12.13
C HIS A 161 3.94 -20.99 -12.49
N ARG A 162 3.68 -20.85 -13.80
CA ARG A 162 2.39 -20.40 -14.34
C ARG A 162 1.40 -21.56 -14.35
N PHE A 163 0.99 -21.90 -13.14
CA PHE A 163 0.14 -23.02 -12.83
C PHE A 163 -0.82 -22.60 -11.71
N GLY A 164 -2.05 -23.04 -11.81
CA GLY A 164 -3.06 -22.81 -10.79
C GLY A 164 -4.02 -23.98 -10.69
N THR A 165 -4.75 -24.03 -9.58
CA THR A 165 -5.81 -25.00 -9.37
C THR A 165 -7.09 -24.29 -8.98
N VAL A 166 -8.22 -24.88 -9.34
CA VAL A 166 -9.53 -24.46 -8.85
C VAL A 166 -10.28 -25.68 -8.35
N THR A 167 -10.82 -25.58 -7.13
CA THR A 167 -11.61 -26.64 -6.52
C THR A 167 -13.08 -26.25 -6.52
N VAL A 168 -13.90 -27.06 -7.18
CA VAL A 168 -15.36 -26.96 -7.21
C VAL A 168 -15.94 -28.00 -6.27
N THR A 169 -16.91 -27.58 -5.45
CA THR A 169 -17.78 -28.48 -4.69
C THR A 169 -19.16 -28.48 -5.35
N TYR A 170 -19.63 -29.63 -5.84
CA TYR A 170 -20.95 -29.74 -6.45
C TYR A 170 -22.03 -30.04 -5.40
N ALA A 171 -23.22 -29.50 -5.63
CA ALA A 171 -24.42 -29.83 -4.88
C ALA A 171 -24.94 -31.18 -5.37
N ASP A 172 -24.59 -32.27 -4.67
CA ASP A 172 -25.15 -33.60 -4.90
C ASP A 172 -26.17 -33.94 -3.79
N ASP A 173 -27.17 -34.76 -4.12
CA ASP A 173 -28.35 -35.04 -3.25
C ASP A 173 -28.04 -35.81 -1.95
N SER A 174 -26.82 -36.33 -1.77
CA SER A 174 -26.44 -37.14 -0.59
C SER A 174 -25.15 -36.70 0.10
N GLU A 175 -24.09 -36.37 -0.64
CA GLU A 175 -22.87 -35.74 -0.09
C GLU A 175 -22.19 -34.84 -1.13
N PRO A 176 -21.68 -33.65 -0.77
CA PRO A 176 -21.03 -32.76 -1.72
C PRO A 176 -19.75 -33.36 -2.32
N ARG A 177 -19.73 -33.61 -3.63
CA ARG A 177 -18.53 -34.07 -4.34
C ARG A 177 -17.59 -32.90 -4.63
N ARG A 178 -16.29 -33.10 -4.39
CA ARG A 178 -15.24 -32.15 -4.77
C ARG A 178 -14.52 -32.60 -6.04
N GLU A 179 -14.27 -31.65 -6.92
CA GLU A 179 -13.44 -31.80 -8.11
C GLU A 179 -12.40 -30.69 -8.11
N THR A 180 -11.16 -31.00 -8.46
CA THR A 180 -10.09 -30.00 -8.60
C THR A 180 -9.58 -30.06 -10.02
N PHE A 181 -9.54 -28.89 -10.66
CA PHE A 181 -9.01 -28.71 -11.99
C PHE A 181 -7.64 -28.06 -11.88
N GLU A 182 -6.71 -28.54 -12.68
CA GLU A 182 -5.36 -28.01 -12.80
C GLU A 182 -5.23 -27.30 -14.14
N VAL A 183 -4.64 -26.10 -14.13
CA VAL A 183 -4.45 -25.27 -15.33
C VAL A 183 -3.04 -24.70 -15.36
N ASP A 184 -2.42 -24.74 -16.52
CA ASP A 184 -1.13 -24.12 -16.80
C ASP A 184 -1.23 -23.14 -17.98
N TRP A 185 -0.33 -22.17 -18.03
CA TRP A 185 -0.31 -21.17 -19.10
C TRP A 185 1.08 -20.63 -19.40
N THR A 186 1.18 -19.92 -20.53
CA THR A 186 2.44 -19.35 -21.02
C THR A 186 2.59 -17.90 -20.56
N PRO A 187 3.80 -17.30 -20.61
CA PRO A 187 3.97 -15.88 -20.29
C PRO A 187 3.18 -14.91 -21.17
N GLN A 188 2.75 -15.36 -22.35
CA GLN A 188 1.99 -14.59 -23.32
C GLN A 188 0.48 -14.75 -23.16
N THR A 189 0.02 -15.71 -22.36
CA THR A 189 -1.40 -15.99 -22.16
C THR A 189 -1.74 -15.91 -20.69
N ARG A 190 -2.75 -15.13 -20.31
CA ARG A 190 -3.24 -15.10 -18.93
C ARG A 190 -4.35 -16.15 -18.78
N PHE A 191 -4.42 -16.81 -17.64
CA PHE A 191 -5.60 -17.59 -17.25
C PHE A 191 -6.30 -16.90 -16.09
N VAL A 192 -7.62 -16.76 -16.17
CA VAL A 192 -8.42 -16.15 -15.11
C VAL A 192 -9.58 -17.05 -14.72
N PHE A 193 -9.93 -17.03 -13.44
CA PHE A 193 -11.17 -17.57 -12.91
C PHE A 193 -12.14 -16.43 -12.70
N THR A 194 -13.38 -16.61 -13.13
CA THR A 194 -14.39 -15.55 -13.21
C THR A 194 -15.47 -15.69 -12.14
N VAL A 195 -15.42 -16.77 -11.34
CA VAL A 195 -16.42 -17.06 -10.30
C VAL A 195 -15.80 -16.83 -8.92
N PRO A 196 -16.43 -15.99 -8.06
CA PRO A 196 -16.00 -15.76 -6.69
C PRO A 196 -15.92 -17.04 -5.84
N VAL A 197 -14.97 -17.06 -4.90
CA VAL A 197 -14.82 -18.18 -3.97
C VAL A 197 -15.93 -18.12 -2.91
N THR A 198 -16.69 -19.21 -2.78
CA THR A 198 -17.67 -19.38 -1.70
C THR A 198 -17.02 -20.09 -0.52
N SER A 199 -17.08 -19.48 0.66
CA SER A 199 -16.51 -20.11 1.87
C SER A 199 -17.26 -21.39 2.24
N ARG A 200 -16.54 -22.36 2.80
CA ARG A 200 -17.15 -23.61 3.30
C ARG A 200 -18.21 -23.35 4.38
N GLN A 201 -18.03 -22.31 5.18
CA GLN A 201 -18.99 -21.94 6.21
C GLN A 201 -20.29 -21.43 5.56
N ALA A 202 -20.21 -20.55 4.56
CA ALA A 202 -21.38 -20.08 3.84
C ALA A 202 -22.17 -21.23 3.19
N ILE A 203 -21.48 -22.23 2.63
CA ILE A 203 -22.13 -23.44 2.08
C ILE A 203 -22.86 -24.21 3.18
N LYS A 204 -22.23 -24.41 4.35
CA LYS A 204 -22.87 -25.06 5.51
C LYS A 204 -24.07 -24.27 6.03
N ASP A 205 -24.02 -22.94 5.92
CA ASP A 205 -25.10 -22.03 6.31
C ASP A 205 -26.21 -21.94 5.24
N GLY A 206 -26.13 -22.76 4.18
CA GLY A 206 -27.17 -22.89 3.16
C GLY A 206 -27.06 -21.90 2.00
N ALA A 207 -25.87 -21.36 1.71
CA ALA A 207 -25.65 -20.55 0.53
C ALA A 207 -26.02 -21.33 -0.75
N ALA A 208 -26.79 -20.71 -1.65
CA ALA A 208 -27.18 -21.32 -2.91
C ALA A 208 -25.96 -21.56 -3.82
N PRO A 209 -25.97 -22.61 -4.67
CA PRO A 209 -24.95 -22.83 -5.70
C PRO A 209 -24.72 -21.58 -6.57
N THR A 210 -23.46 -21.14 -6.66
CA THR A 210 -23.06 -20.02 -7.54
C THR A 210 -22.80 -20.47 -8.98
N LEU A 211 -22.60 -21.78 -9.18
CA LEU A 211 -22.45 -22.43 -10.47
C LEU A 211 -23.74 -23.16 -10.84
N GLN A 212 -24.06 -23.15 -12.12
CA GLN A 212 -25.03 -24.02 -12.80
C GLN A 212 -24.30 -24.89 -13.84
N PRO A 213 -24.91 -25.96 -14.37
CA PRO A 213 -24.35 -26.68 -15.52
C PRO A 213 -23.97 -25.68 -16.63
N ASP A 214 -22.81 -25.91 -17.24
CA ASP A 214 -22.20 -25.09 -18.30
C ASP A 214 -21.73 -23.69 -17.88
N SER A 215 -21.81 -23.33 -16.60
CA SER A 215 -21.23 -22.08 -16.09
C SER A 215 -19.73 -22.04 -16.34
N VAL A 216 -19.24 -20.93 -16.90
CA VAL A 216 -17.80 -20.71 -17.11
C VAL A 216 -17.16 -20.38 -15.76
N ILE A 217 -16.27 -21.26 -15.31
CA ILE A 217 -15.48 -21.10 -14.08
C ILE A 217 -14.26 -20.21 -14.37
N GLY A 218 -13.64 -20.37 -15.54
CA GLY A 218 -12.46 -19.64 -15.97
C GLY A 218 -12.03 -20.02 -17.38
N GLY A 219 -10.93 -19.46 -17.86
CA GLY A 219 -10.38 -19.74 -19.19
C GLY A 219 -9.13 -18.93 -19.49
N GLN A 220 -8.52 -19.17 -20.65
CA GLN A 220 -7.51 -18.23 -21.16
C GLN A 220 -8.19 -16.90 -21.42
N TYR A 221 -7.49 -15.81 -21.13
CA TYR A 221 -8.02 -14.46 -21.16
C TYR A 221 -7.18 -13.58 -22.06
N HIS A 222 -7.87 -12.77 -22.86
CA HIS A 222 -7.31 -11.59 -23.51
C HIS A 222 -8.11 -10.38 -23.09
N ALA A 223 -7.39 -9.38 -22.55
CA ALA A 223 -8.02 -8.12 -22.22
C ALA A 223 -8.54 -7.43 -23.49
N PRO A 224 -9.69 -6.73 -23.40
CA PRO A 224 -10.21 -5.99 -24.53
C PRO A 224 -9.22 -4.93 -25.00
N VAL A 225 -9.29 -4.63 -26.29
CA VAL A 225 -8.60 -3.51 -26.94
C VAL A 225 -9.66 -2.70 -27.64
N ASP A 226 -9.76 -1.42 -27.29
CA ASP A 226 -10.77 -0.52 -27.85
C ASP A 226 -10.09 0.78 -28.31
N ASP A 227 -10.39 1.21 -29.54
CA ASP A 227 -9.97 2.51 -30.05
C ASP A 227 -10.71 3.68 -29.35
N GLU A 228 -11.93 3.41 -28.87
CA GLU A 228 -12.81 4.37 -28.22
C GLU A 228 -12.90 4.11 -26.70
N PRO A 229 -13.11 5.13 -25.86
CA PRO A 229 -13.23 4.94 -24.43
C PRO A 229 -14.58 4.28 -24.09
N LYS A 230 -14.57 2.95 -23.96
CA LYS A 230 -15.74 2.12 -23.64
C LYS A 230 -15.58 1.29 -22.37
N LEU A 231 -14.36 1.18 -21.84
CA LEU A 231 -14.08 0.40 -20.65
C LEU A 231 -14.55 1.17 -19.43
N ALA A 232 -15.63 0.72 -18.80
CA ALA A 232 -16.08 1.25 -17.52
C ALA A 232 -15.09 0.83 -16.41
N LEU A 233 -14.42 1.82 -15.81
CA LEU A 233 -13.57 1.63 -14.66
C LEU A 233 -14.36 1.88 -13.38
N LEU A 234 -14.15 0.97 -12.44
CA LEU A 234 -14.63 1.08 -11.07
C LEU A 234 -13.44 1.45 -10.17
N GLN A 235 -13.71 2.24 -9.14
CA GLN A 235 -12.76 2.50 -8.07
C GLN A 235 -13.09 1.59 -6.89
N SER A 236 -12.11 0.85 -6.42
CA SER A 236 -12.22 -0.03 -5.27
C SER A 236 -11.24 0.40 -4.19
N GLU A 237 -11.76 0.58 -2.99
CA GLU A 237 -10.99 0.99 -1.83
C GLU A 237 -9.96 -0.08 -1.46
N VAL A 238 -8.71 0.34 -1.20
CA VAL A 238 -7.64 -0.58 -0.80
C VAL A 238 -7.14 -0.20 0.58
N GLY A 239 -7.30 -1.13 1.52
CA GLY A 239 -6.99 -0.90 2.94
C GLY A 239 -5.56 -0.43 3.22
N TYR A 240 -4.59 -0.74 2.35
CA TYR A 240 -3.23 -0.18 2.44
C TYR A 240 -3.22 1.34 2.24
N TYR A 241 -3.87 1.84 1.18
CA TYR A 241 -3.85 3.27 0.83
C TYR A 241 -4.73 4.11 1.77
N GLN A 242 -5.72 3.49 2.41
CA GLN A 242 -6.58 4.14 3.39
C GLN A 242 -6.03 4.15 4.81
N ARG A 243 -4.98 3.35 5.10
CA ARG A 243 -4.57 3.08 6.47
C ARG A 243 -4.22 4.32 7.27
N PHE A 244 -3.82 5.41 6.61
CA PHE A 244 -3.47 6.65 7.30
C PHE A 244 -4.67 7.59 7.54
N LEU A 245 -5.83 7.37 6.91
CA LEU A 245 -7.01 8.23 7.07
C LEU A 245 -7.46 8.38 8.53
N PRO A 246 -7.56 7.32 9.35
CA PRO A 246 -7.95 7.46 10.75
C PRO A 246 -6.97 8.30 11.57
N VAL A 247 -5.69 8.37 11.16
CA VAL A 247 -4.70 9.26 11.81
C VAL A 247 -5.03 10.72 11.50
N LEU A 248 -5.36 11.05 10.26
CA LEU A 248 -5.76 12.41 9.88
C LEU A 248 -7.06 12.83 10.59
N GLU A 249 -8.04 11.93 10.67
CA GLU A 249 -9.30 12.17 11.39
C GLU A 249 -9.07 12.42 12.88
N ARG A 250 -8.28 11.56 13.55
CA ARG A 250 -7.93 11.73 14.97
C ARG A 250 -7.11 12.99 15.20
N LEU A 251 -6.20 13.33 14.29
CA LEU A 251 -5.40 14.55 14.38
C LEU A 251 -6.28 15.81 14.33
N ARG A 252 -7.25 15.85 13.41
CA ARG A 252 -8.25 16.94 13.34
C ARG A 252 -9.10 17.04 14.60
N ALA A 253 -9.49 15.91 15.17
CA ALA A 253 -10.26 15.87 16.41
C ALA A 253 -9.43 16.31 17.63
N THR A 254 -8.11 16.08 17.62
CA THR A 254 -7.21 16.37 18.74
C THR A 254 -6.69 17.81 18.71
N TRP A 255 -6.48 18.39 17.52
CA TRP A 255 -5.88 19.71 17.35
C TRP A 255 -6.90 20.74 16.85
N PRO A 256 -7.39 21.67 17.69
CA PRO A 256 -8.51 22.56 17.34
C PRO A 256 -8.33 23.37 16.05
N ALA A 257 -7.10 23.82 15.75
CA ALA A 257 -6.83 24.58 14.53
C ALA A 257 -6.95 23.76 13.23
N LEU A 258 -7.06 22.43 13.32
CA LEU A 258 -7.25 21.53 12.19
C LEU A 258 -8.71 21.11 12.00
N ALA A 259 -9.62 21.47 12.92
CA ALA A 259 -11.00 20.95 12.94
C ALA A 259 -11.73 21.18 11.61
N ASP A 260 -11.60 22.38 11.04
CA ASP A 260 -12.24 22.79 9.78
C ASP A 260 -11.40 22.52 8.54
N LEU A 261 -10.17 22.01 8.70
CA LEU A 261 -9.29 21.72 7.57
C LEU A 261 -9.64 20.39 6.91
N ASP A 262 -9.33 20.30 5.63
CA ASP A 262 -9.65 19.15 4.81
C ASP A 262 -8.38 18.35 4.55
N LEU A 263 -7.89 17.70 5.60
CA LEU A 263 -6.66 16.91 5.52
C LEU A 263 -6.86 15.69 4.64
N ARG A 264 -6.00 15.51 3.64
CA ARG A 264 -6.17 14.42 2.65
C ARG A 264 -4.91 13.60 2.43
N MET A 265 -5.12 12.31 2.20
CA MET A 265 -4.20 11.51 1.39
C MET A 265 -4.05 12.16 0.03
N ASN A 266 -2.84 12.20 -0.53
CA ASN A 266 -2.43 12.87 -1.77
C ASN A 266 -2.15 14.39 -1.68
N GLU A 267 -2.62 15.10 -0.66
CA GLU A 267 -2.27 16.51 -0.44
C GLU A 267 -1.35 16.68 0.77
N ASP A 268 -1.80 16.20 1.94
CA ASP A 268 -1.10 16.36 3.21
C ASP A 268 -0.21 15.16 3.54
N VAL A 269 -0.55 14.01 2.95
CA VAL A 269 0.22 12.77 3.03
C VAL A 269 0.51 12.28 1.61
N CYS A 270 1.78 12.27 1.23
CA CYS A 270 2.23 11.58 0.02
C CYS A 270 2.65 10.13 0.34
N GLN A 271 2.49 9.24 -0.62
CA GLN A 271 2.85 7.83 -0.45
C GLN A 271 3.98 7.45 -1.39
N HIS A 272 4.98 6.80 -0.83
CA HIS A 272 6.15 6.35 -1.54
C HIS A 272 6.51 4.93 -1.08
N ASP A 273 7.51 4.34 -1.73
CA ASP A 273 7.91 2.95 -1.62
C ASP A 273 9.41 2.89 -1.87
N ASN A 274 10.11 1.98 -1.19
CA ASN A 274 11.53 1.74 -1.42
C ASN A 274 11.78 1.17 -2.83
N VAL A 275 10.88 0.30 -3.31
CA VAL A 275 10.96 -0.36 -4.61
C VAL A 275 9.75 0.04 -5.47
N HIS A 276 10.01 0.64 -6.63
CA HIS A 276 8.94 1.22 -7.47
C HIS A 276 8.22 0.20 -8.36
N CYS A 277 8.81 -0.99 -8.57
CA CYS A 277 8.18 -2.05 -9.36
C CYS A 277 7.09 -2.77 -8.54
N PRO A 278 5.86 -2.89 -9.05
CA PRO A 278 4.79 -3.60 -8.34
C PRO A 278 5.09 -5.09 -8.17
N SER A 279 4.69 -5.69 -7.04
CA SER A 279 4.89 -7.12 -6.77
C SER A 279 3.75 -7.73 -5.95
N ALA A 280 3.59 -9.05 -6.06
CA ALA A 280 2.58 -9.86 -5.38
C ALA A 280 2.87 -10.13 -3.88
N GLY A 281 3.72 -9.31 -3.27
CA GLY A 281 4.31 -9.55 -1.96
C GLY A 281 5.66 -10.28 -2.06
N TRP A 282 6.52 -10.07 -1.06
CA TRP A 282 7.91 -10.54 -1.05
C TRP A 282 8.06 -11.97 -0.51
N SER A 283 7.05 -12.50 0.15
CA SER A 283 7.00 -13.87 0.67
C SER A 283 6.38 -14.88 -0.30
N SER A 284 5.68 -14.39 -1.33
CA SER A 284 4.87 -15.22 -2.23
C SER A 284 5.68 -15.85 -3.36
N TYR A 285 6.95 -15.47 -3.54
CA TYR A 285 7.83 -15.86 -4.63
C TYR A 285 9.29 -15.97 -4.16
N ASP A 286 10.13 -16.64 -4.95
CA ASP A 286 11.59 -16.53 -4.85
C ASP A 286 12.06 -15.18 -5.43
N VAL A 287 11.60 -14.09 -4.80
CA VAL A 287 12.03 -12.73 -5.13
C VAL A 287 13.47 -12.58 -4.64
N PRO A 288 14.43 -12.15 -5.47
CA PRO A 288 15.77 -11.82 -5.01
C PRO A 288 15.74 -10.45 -4.30
N THR A 289 15.10 -10.43 -3.13
CA THR A 289 14.73 -9.25 -2.33
C THR A 289 15.92 -8.31 -2.12
N ASP A 290 17.07 -8.84 -1.69
CA ASP A 290 18.28 -8.05 -1.45
C ASP A 290 18.81 -7.39 -2.72
N ARG A 291 18.79 -8.10 -3.84
CA ARG A 291 19.25 -7.57 -5.12
C ARG A 291 18.30 -6.50 -5.68
N VAL A 292 17.00 -6.73 -5.53
CA VAL A 292 15.97 -5.75 -5.93
C VAL A 292 16.08 -4.49 -5.08
N ALA A 293 16.19 -4.64 -3.75
CA ALA A 293 16.36 -3.54 -2.82
C ALA A 293 17.65 -2.77 -3.12
N TYR A 294 18.78 -3.46 -3.29
CA TYR A 294 20.05 -2.85 -3.70
C TYR A 294 19.88 -2.01 -4.97
N ASN A 295 19.33 -2.62 -6.04
CA ASN A 295 19.17 -1.91 -7.32
C ASN A 295 18.30 -0.66 -7.20
N CYS A 296 17.15 -0.73 -6.52
CA CYS A 296 16.20 0.38 -6.49
C CYS A 296 16.61 1.47 -5.49
N VAL A 297 17.05 1.07 -4.30
CA VAL A 297 17.31 1.96 -3.16
C VAL A 297 18.74 2.50 -3.19
N GLN A 298 19.74 1.63 -3.41
CA GLN A 298 21.15 2.00 -3.36
C GLN A 298 21.72 2.33 -4.75
N ASP A 299 21.38 1.54 -5.78
CA ASP A 299 21.98 1.72 -7.09
C ASP A 299 21.35 2.86 -7.90
N HIS A 300 20.03 2.90 -8.00
CA HIS A 300 19.35 3.97 -8.70
C HIS A 300 18.98 5.15 -7.79
N GLY A 301 18.88 4.92 -6.48
CA GLY A 301 18.62 5.99 -5.52
C GLY A 301 17.29 6.72 -5.74
N HIS A 302 16.30 6.08 -6.35
CA HIS A 302 15.03 6.74 -6.69
C HIS A 302 14.31 7.28 -5.45
N LEU A 303 14.34 6.53 -4.35
CA LEU A 303 13.82 6.98 -3.05
C LEU A 303 14.59 8.20 -2.54
N VAL A 304 15.92 8.13 -2.58
CA VAL A 304 16.80 9.20 -2.08
C VAL A 304 16.53 10.49 -2.84
N ALA A 305 16.44 10.42 -4.17
CA ALA A 305 16.12 11.56 -5.02
C ALA A 305 14.77 12.19 -4.67
N GLN A 306 13.74 11.38 -4.46
CA GLN A 306 12.42 11.90 -4.09
C GLN A 306 12.41 12.52 -2.70
N ILE A 307 13.14 11.97 -1.72
CA ILE A 307 13.27 12.57 -0.38
C ILE A 307 14.03 13.89 -0.43
N VAL A 308 15.14 13.97 -1.16
CA VAL A 308 15.94 15.21 -1.32
C VAL A 308 15.12 16.33 -1.96
N GLN A 309 14.26 16.01 -2.93
CA GLN A 309 13.38 16.97 -3.57
C GLN A 309 12.18 17.34 -2.70
N SER A 310 11.55 16.35 -2.06
CA SER A 310 10.31 16.53 -1.31
C SER A 310 10.55 17.15 0.06
N ARG A 311 11.68 16.85 0.72
CA ARG A 311 12.06 17.32 2.06
C ARG A 311 10.90 17.20 3.08
N PRO A 312 10.31 16.00 3.25
CA PRO A 312 9.16 15.81 4.13
C PRO A 312 9.47 16.24 5.57
N ALA A 313 8.51 16.81 6.29
CA ALA A 313 8.66 17.12 7.70
C ALA A 313 8.58 15.85 8.57
N VAL A 314 7.75 14.88 8.17
CA VAL A 314 7.55 13.59 8.85
C VAL A 314 7.66 12.45 7.84
N ILE A 315 8.44 11.42 8.16
CA ILE A 315 8.56 10.18 7.39
C ILE A 315 8.04 9.01 8.23
N VAL A 316 7.07 8.31 7.68
CA VAL A 316 6.43 7.13 8.28
C VAL A 316 6.89 5.89 7.54
N LEU A 317 7.77 5.10 8.16
CA LEU A 317 8.34 3.87 7.61
C LEU A 317 7.38 2.71 7.87
N VAL A 318 6.74 2.20 6.81
CA VAL A 318 5.69 1.19 6.91
C VAL A 318 6.31 -0.20 6.85
N SER A 319 6.37 -0.87 8.00
CA SER A 319 6.99 -2.17 8.29
C SER A 319 8.50 -2.18 8.52
N ARG A 320 8.95 -3.28 9.14
CA ARG A 320 10.36 -3.57 9.41
C ARG A 320 11.22 -3.58 8.14
N SER A 321 10.75 -4.20 7.07
CA SER A 321 11.51 -4.27 5.81
C SER A 321 11.71 -2.88 5.19
N SER A 322 10.73 -1.98 5.30
CA SER A 322 10.89 -0.58 4.87
C SER A 322 11.95 0.15 5.71
N VAL A 323 11.96 -0.07 7.03
CA VAL A 323 12.99 0.49 7.93
C VAL A 323 14.40 0.02 7.53
N ASP A 324 14.58 -1.27 7.25
CA ASP A 324 15.89 -1.82 6.89
C ASP A 324 16.40 -1.29 5.55
N MET A 325 15.55 -1.24 4.52
CA MET A 325 15.92 -0.65 3.23
C MET A 325 16.28 0.83 3.36
N PHE A 326 15.45 1.61 4.06
CA PHE A 326 15.70 3.03 4.30
C PHE A 326 17.03 3.26 5.01
N ARG A 327 17.31 2.49 6.07
CA ARG A 327 18.57 2.59 6.83
C ARG A 327 19.79 2.19 6.03
N SER A 328 19.65 1.33 5.03
CA SER A 328 20.77 0.93 4.18
C SER A 328 21.40 2.11 3.42
N VAL A 329 20.64 3.18 3.18
CA VAL A 329 21.11 4.42 2.54
C VAL A 329 21.20 5.60 3.52
N PHE A 330 20.23 5.75 4.41
CA PHE A 330 20.15 6.92 5.31
C PHE A 330 20.73 6.66 6.71
N GLY A 331 21.13 5.44 7.06
CA GLY A 331 21.44 5.06 8.43
C GLY A 331 22.49 5.94 9.13
N ARG A 332 23.49 6.45 8.41
CA ARG A 332 24.52 7.37 8.94
C ARG A 332 24.03 8.80 9.17
N ARG A 333 22.85 9.12 8.64
CA ARG A 333 22.19 10.43 8.70
C ARG A 333 20.97 10.42 9.62
N ILE A 334 20.72 9.31 10.30
CA ILE A 334 19.67 9.22 11.31
C ILE A 334 20.29 9.57 12.65
N ASP A 335 19.82 10.65 13.26
CA ASP A 335 20.08 10.92 14.66
C ASP A 335 19.26 9.97 15.51
N VAL A 336 19.98 9.15 16.25
CA VAL A 336 19.42 8.22 17.20
C VAL A 336 19.60 8.81 18.59
N PRO A 337 18.52 8.93 19.40
CA PRO A 337 18.62 9.39 20.78
C PRO A 337 19.60 8.58 21.63
N ASP A 338 20.22 9.22 22.61
CA ASP A 338 21.13 8.56 23.55
C ASP A 338 20.44 7.41 24.29
N GLY A 339 21.16 6.31 24.48
CA GLY A 339 20.65 5.12 25.19
C GLY A 339 19.89 4.12 24.32
N VAL A 340 19.60 4.44 23.05
CA VAL A 340 19.04 3.48 22.10
C VAL A 340 20.16 2.55 21.60
N GLY A 341 20.15 1.31 22.09
CA GLY A 341 21.13 0.28 21.72
C GLY A 341 20.96 -0.25 20.29
N SER A 342 21.96 -0.98 19.78
CA SER A 342 21.92 -1.57 18.43
C SER A 342 20.78 -2.58 18.24
N SER A 343 20.34 -3.23 19.32
CA SER A 343 19.23 -4.20 19.33
C SER A 343 17.88 -3.59 19.02
N PHE A 344 17.72 -2.27 19.20
CA PHE A 344 16.50 -1.52 18.88
C PHE A 344 16.03 -1.81 17.46
N TRP A 345 16.98 -1.79 16.52
CA TRP A 345 16.66 -2.01 15.13
C TRP A 345 16.19 -3.44 14.91
N SER A 346 16.85 -4.46 15.47
CA SER A 346 16.42 -5.86 15.31
C SER A 346 15.10 -6.25 15.99
N GLY A 347 14.45 -5.33 16.74
CA GLY A 347 13.23 -5.62 17.51
C GLY A 347 11.93 -5.63 16.69
N ASP A 348 10.83 -5.96 17.38
CA ASP A 348 9.47 -5.85 16.82
C ASP A 348 9.12 -4.38 16.52
N VAL A 349 8.30 -4.18 15.48
CA VAL A 349 7.97 -2.83 14.98
C VAL A 349 7.10 -2.04 15.96
N TYR A 350 6.35 -2.70 16.85
CA TYR A 350 5.46 -2.03 17.81
C TYR A 350 6.22 -1.37 18.96
N PRO A 351 7.15 -2.05 19.68
CA PRO A 351 8.08 -1.38 20.59
C PRO A 351 8.87 -0.27 19.89
N MET A 352 9.39 -0.54 18.68
CA MET A 352 10.13 0.45 17.88
C MET A 352 9.28 1.70 17.62
N MET A 353 8.02 1.52 17.25
CA MET A 353 7.07 2.61 17.04
C MET A 353 6.90 3.46 18.30
N ARG A 354 6.65 2.83 19.46
CA ARG A 354 6.50 3.54 20.74
C ARG A 354 7.75 4.35 21.08
N ASP A 355 8.91 3.72 21.04
CA ASP A 355 10.19 4.38 21.33
C ASP A 355 10.44 5.56 20.37
N MET A 356 10.09 5.42 19.08
CA MET A 356 10.18 6.50 18.11
C MET A 356 9.15 7.61 18.32
N VAL A 357 8.02 7.35 18.99
CA VAL A 357 7.05 8.38 19.37
C VAL A 357 7.52 9.10 20.63
N ASP A 358 7.99 8.35 21.62
CA ASP A 358 8.44 8.87 22.91
C ASP A 358 9.77 9.63 22.79
N GLN A 359 10.64 9.23 21.86
CA GLN A 359 11.94 9.85 21.63
C GLN A 359 12.05 10.39 20.20
N ARG A 360 12.82 11.47 20.02
CA ARG A 360 12.90 12.18 18.74
C ARG A 360 13.97 11.62 17.80
N PHE A 361 13.62 10.62 17.01
CA PHE A 361 14.42 10.12 15.88
C PHE A 361 14.26 11.04 14.66
N VAL A 362 15.38 11.40 14.04
CA VAL A 362 15.41 12.37 12.94
C VAL A 362 16.34 11.93 11.83
N LEU A 363 15.90 12.10 10.58
CA LEU A 363 16.80 12.15 9.43
C LEU A 363 17.32 13.59 9.29
N ARG A 364 18.65 13.77 9.31
CA ARG A 364 19.32 15.03 8.99
C ARG A 364 20.02 14.96 7.65
N VAL A 365 19.70 15.89 6.76
CA VAL A 365 20.47 16.13 5.53
C VAL A 365 20.96 17.56 5.60
N ASP A 366 22.28 17.74 5.51
CA ASP A 366 22.94 19.04 5.49
C ASP A 366 24.05 19.01 4.43
N GLU A 367 23.67 19.26 3.18
CA GLU A 367 24.51 19.05 2.00
C GLU A 367 24.47 20.29 1.09
N GLY A 368 24.88 21.44 1.63
CA GLY A 368 24.97 22.72 0.91
C GLY A 368 23.60 23.38 0.71
N PRO A 369 23.07 23.56 -0.52
CA PRO A 369 21.77 24.20 -0.75
C PRO A 369 20.57 23.34 -0.32
N VAL A 370 20.82 22.11 0.16
CA VAL A 370 19.80 21.21 0.67
C VAL A 370 20.09 20.92 2.14
N THR A 371 19.35 21.60 3.01
CA THR A 371 19.36 21.33 4.45
C THR A 371 17.92 21.12 4.92
N PHE A 372 17.65 20.00 5.59
CA PHE A 372 16.36 19.72 6.21
C PHE A 372 16.48 18.65 7.30
N GLU A 373 15.49 18.64 8.20
CA GLU A 373 15.26 17.57 9.16
C GLU A 373 13.90 16.91 8.88
N SER A 374 13.82 15.60 9.03
CA SER A 374 12.56 14.86 8.99
C SER A 374 12.38 14.03 10.24
N ARG A 375 11.24 14.20 10.94
CA ARG A 375 10.84 13.32 12.04
C ARG A 375 10.61 11.91 11.50
N LEU A 376 11.22 10.90 12.13
CA LEU A 376 11.04 9.49 11.74
C LEU A 376 10.13 8.76 12.70
N VAL A 377 9.30 7.86 12.15
CA VAL A 377 8.56 6.85 12.91
C VAL A 377 8.40 5.58 12.09
N ALA A 378 8.62 4.42 12.70
CA ALA A 378 8.32 3.11 12.14
C ALA A 378 6.91 2.67 12.58
N VAL A 379 6.17 2.03 11.69
CA VAL A 379 4.80 1.57 11.96
C VAL A 379 4.57 0.15 11.43
N PRO A 380 3.59 -0.58 11.98
CA PRO A 380 3.18 -1.86 11.42
C PRO A 380 2.77 -1.75 9.93
N HIS A 381 2.85 -2.88 9.21
CA HIS A 381 2.52 -2.91 7.78
C HIS A 381 1.04 -2.55 7.52
N PHE A 382 0.77 -1.68 6.54
CA PHE A 382 -0.57 -1.12 6.28
C PHE A 382 -1.59 -2.09 5.68
N SER A 383 -1.15 -3.16 4.99
CA SER A 383 -2.06 -4.08 4.29
C SER A 383 -2.98 -4.86 5.22
N TYR A 384 -2.64 -5.01 6.50
CA TYR A 384 -3.40 -5.83 7.43
C TYR A 384 -4.10 -4.93 8.46
N GLY A 385 -5.42 -4.82 8.37
CA GLY A 385 -6.18 -3.94 9.28
C GLY A 385 -6.02 -4.30 10.75
N MET A 386 -5.85 -5.59 11.04
CA MET A 386 -5.58 -6.10 12.39
C MET A 386 -4.33 -5.50 13.03
N ASN A 387 -3.34 -5.07 12.23
CA ASN A 387 -2.12 -4.45 12.74
C ASN A 387 -2.38 -3.09 13.41
N PHE A 388 -3.51 -2.45 13.14
CA PHE A 388 -3.86 -1.12 13.64
C PHE A 388 -5.03 -1.14 14.63
N LEU A 389 -5.56 -2.32 14.96
CA LEU A 389 -6.48 -2.43 16.09
C LEU A 389 -5.69 -2.29 17.40
N PRO A 390 -6.24 -1.65 18.45
CA PRO A 390 -5.60 -1.63 19.76
C PRO A 390 -5.48 -3.05 20.34
N HIS A 391 -4.29 -3.40 20.82
CA HIS A 391 -4.04 -4.72 21.38
C HIS A 391 -2.78 -4.76 22.27
N ALA A 392 -2.79 -5.68 23.23
CA ALA A 392 -1.57 -6.10 23.91
C ALA A 392 -0.81 -7.14 23.09
N ARG A 393 0.52 -7.09 23.08
CA ARG A 393 1.38 -8.04 22.33
C ARG A 393 2.24 -8.85 23.28
N PHE A 394 2.13 -10.17 23.22
CA PHE A 394 2.95 -11.10 24.01
C PHE A 394 3.80 -11.97 23.09
N THR A 395 5.03 -12.24 23.49
CA THR A 395 5.75 -13.41 22.96
C THR A 395 5.10 -14.68 23.52
N ASP A 396 5.33 -15.83 22.91
CA ASP A 396 4.81 -17.10 23.45
C ASP A 396 5.27 -17.37 24.89
N VAL A 397 6.51 -17.02 25.22
CA VAL A 397 7.05 -17.18 26.58
C VAL A 397 6.34 -16.26 27.57
N ASP A 398 6.13 -14.99 27.21
CA ASP A 398 5.42 -14.04 28.06
C ASP A 398 3.94 -14.41 28.19
N TRP A 399 3.33 -14.94 27.13
CA TRP A 399 1.93 -15.37 27.17
C TRP A 399 1.74 -16.62 28.04
N ALA A 400 2.61 -17.62 27.90
CA ALA A 400 2.57 -18.80 28.76
C ALA A 400 2.68 -18.40 30.24
N ARG A 401 3.60 -17.48 30.56
CA ARG A 401 3.72 -16.93 31.91
C ARG A 401 2.46 -16.21 32.36
N PHE A 402 1.87 -15.37 31.50
CA PHE A 402 0.61 -14.69 31.80
C PHE A 402 -0.51 -15.69 32.13
N CYS A 403 -0.63 -16.78 31.36
CA CYS A 403 -1.61 -17.84 31.59
C CYS A 403 -1.40 -18.59 32.90
N GLU A 404 -0.15 -18.84 33.28
CA GLU A 404 0.22 -19.49 34.55
C GLU A 404 -0.05 -18.60 35.76
N GLU A 405 0.31 -17.31 35.67
CA GLU A 405 0.17 -16.33 36.75
C GLU A 405 -1.29 -15.84 36.91
N HIS A 406 -2.07 -15.82 35.83
CA HIS A 406 -3.43 -15.25 35.78
C HIS A 406 -4.45 -16.17 35.08
N PRO A 407 -4.66 -17.42 35.56
CA PRO A 407 -5.47 -18.41 34.84
C PRO A 407 -6.96 -18.02 34.69
N ALA A 408 -7.54 -17.36 35.70
CA ALA A 408 -8.94 -16.91 35.65
C ALA A 408 -9.14 -15.75 34.65
N ASP A 409 -8.18 -14.83 34.59
CA ASP A 409 -8.18 -13.70 33.65
C ASP A 409 -7.98 -14.20 32.21
N HIS A 410 -7.09 -15.18 32.01
CA HIS A 410 -6.91 -15.85 30.72
C HIS A 410 -8.21 -16.52 30.24
N GLU A 411 -8.90 -17.28 31.11
CA GLU A 411 -10.18 -17.91 30.74
C GLU A 411 -11.23 -16.87 30.34
N LEU A 412 -11.27 -15.73 31.04
CA LEU A 412 -12.15 -14.62 30.70
C LEU A 412 -11.82 -14.05 29.30
N LEU A 413 -10.55 -13.79 29.00
CA LEU A 413 -10.11 -13.27 27.70
C LEU A 413 -10.45 -14.25 26.55
N GLU A 414 -10.25 -15.55 26.74
CA GLU A 414 -10.61 -16.60 25.78
C GLU A 414 -12.12 -16.68 25.55
N ARG A 415 -12.91 -16.68 26.64
CA ARG A 415 -14.38 -16.72 26.57
C ARG A 415 -14.95 -15.55 25.76
N HIS A 416 -14.34 -14.37 25.88
CA HIS A 416 -14.72 -13.17 25.14
C HIS A 416 -13.98 -13.02 23.80
N ARG A 417 -13.22 -14.03 23.36
CA ARG A 417 -12.49 -14.08 22.09
C ARG A 417 -11.56 -12.87 21.90
N ARG A 418 -10.90 -12.45 22.97
CA ARG A 418 -9.89 -11.38 22.94
C ARG A 418 -8.52 -11.89 22.49
N VAL A 419 -8.21 -13.16 22.76
CA VAL A 419 -6.97 -13.80 22.33
C VAL A 419 -7.07 -14.12 20.85
N LEU A 420 -6.19 -13.53 20.05
CA LEU A 420 -6.14 -13.76 18.60
C LEU A 420 -5.11 -14.85 18.27
N SER A 421 -5.20 -15.39 17.06
CA SER A 421 -4.19 -16.30 16.53
C SER A 421 -2.83 -15.61 16.48
N GLU A 422 -1.78 -16.40 16.66
CA GLU A 422 -0.40 -15.97 16.54
C GLU A 422 -0.13 -15.27 15.20
N THR A 423 0.68 -14.22 15.24
CA THR A 423 1.08 -13.44 14.06
C THR A 423 2.40 -13.94 13.49
N TYR A 424 2.75 -13.52 12.27
CA TYR A 424 3.95 -13.93 11.53
C TYR A 424 5.30 -13.69 12.25
N ASN A 425 5.33 -12.98 13.38
CA ASN A 425 6.54 -12.67 14.16
C ASN A 425 6.54 -13.36 15.53
N ASP A 426 5.82 -14.46 15.69
CA ASP A 426 5.72 -15.23 16.94
C ASP A 426 5.17 -14.42 18.14
N PHE A 427 4.29 -13.47 17.81
CA PHE A 427 3.57 -12.67 18.80
C PHE A 427 2.10 -13.04 18.80
N ARG A 428 1.54 -13.15 20.00
CA ARG A 428 0.13 -13.31 20.27
C ARG A 428 -0.52 -11.97 20.60
N PRO A 429 -1.39 -11.44 19.73
CA PRO A 429 -2.16 -10.25 20.04
C PRO A 429 -3.34 -10.61 20.95
N VAL A 430 -3.55 -9.80 21.98
CA VAL A 430 -4.73 -9.84 22.84
C VAL A 430 -5.45 -8.52 22.64
N ARG A 431 -6.59 -8.56 21.93
CA ARG A 431 -7.38 -7.38 21.64
C ARG A 431 -7.98 -6.85 22.94
N ILE A 432 -7.55 -5.67 23.34
CA ILE A 432 -8.03 -4.93 24.50
C ILE A 432 -7.92 -3.47 24.11
N ASP A 433 -9.05 -2.79 24.00
CA ASP A 433 -9.09 -1.35 23.84
C ASP A 433 -8.88 -0.67 25.22
N ALA A 434 -8.45 0.60 25.25
CA ALA A 434 -8.19 1.31 26.50
C ALA A 434 -9.46 1.49 27.37
N ASP A 435 -10.63 1.44 26.75
CA ASP A 435 -11.96 1.52 27.33
C ASP A 435 -12.72 0.18 27.30
N ASP A 436 -12.01 -0.93 27.08
CA ASP A 436 -12.63 -2.26 27.01
C ASP A 436 -13.35 -2.62 28.31
N GLU A 437 -14.62 -3.03 28.20
CA GLU A 437 -15.50 -3.41 29.31
C GLU A 437 -14.97 -4.58 30.16
N LEU A 438 -14.00 -5.33 29.64
CA LEU A 438 -13.32 -6.40 30.37
C LEU A 438 -12.25 -5.88 31.32
N LEU A 439 -11.65 -4.71 31.08
CA LEU A 439 -10.58 -4.18 31.93
C LEU A 439 -10.94 -4.07 33.43
N PRO A 440 -12.17 -3.66 33.81
CA PRO A 440 -12.58 -3.65 35.21
C PRO A 440 -12.83 -5.04 35.80
N GLN A 441 -13.03 -6.06 34.96
CA GLN A 441 -13.32 -7.44 35.36
C GLN A 441 -12.05 -8.27 35.56
N LEU A 442 -10.94 -7.83 34.97
CA LEU A 442 -9.62 -8.45 35.14
C LEU A 442 -9.03 -8.10 36.50
N SER A 443 -8.22 -9.01 37.05
CA SER A 443 -7.39 -8.72 38.22
C SER A 443 -6.45 -7.54 37.94
N GLU A 444 -6.11 -6.77 38.97
CA GLU A 444 -5.21 -5.62 38.83
C GLU A 444 -3.84 -6.00 38.25
N PRO A 445 -3.17 -7.11 38.68
CA PRO A 445 -1.92 -7.56 38.07
C PRO A 445 -2.06 -7.92 36.59
N ALA A 446 -3.11 -8.67 36.20
CA ALA A 446 -3.33 -9.05 34.81
C ALA A 446 -3.58 -7.83 33.93
N ARG A 447 -4.40 -6.88 34.40
CA ARG A 447 -4.64 -5.60 33.73
C ARG A 447 -3.33 -4.83 33.55
N ALA A 448 -2.49 -4.73 34.58
CA ALA A 448 -1.20 -4.06 34.49
C ALA A 448 -0.28 -4.73 33.46
N ALA A 449 -0.23 -6.06 33.43
CA ALA A 449 0.58 -6.82 32.49
C ALA A 449 0.15 -6.63 31.02
N LEU A 450 -1.17 -6.56 30.77
CA LEU A 450 -1.76 -6.25 29.46
C LEU A 450 -1.44 -4.81 29.02
N LEU A 451 -1.73 -3.83 29.88
CA LEU A 451 -1.54 -2.41 29.56
C LEU A 451 -0.07 -2.05 29.35
N ALA A 452 0.85 -2.69 30.08
CA ALA A 452 2.29 -2.53 29.86
C ALA A 452 2.74 -2.96 28.45
N ARG A 453 1.97 -3.79 27.77
CA ARG A 453 2.22 -4.31 26.42
C ARG A 453 1.20 -3.83 25.38
N HIS A 454 0.34 -2.87 25.74
CA HIS A 454 -0.77 -2.41 24.91
C HIS A 454 -0.34 -1.34 23.91
N PHE A 455 -0.59 -1.55 22.63
CA PHE A 455 -0.31 -0.60 21.56
C PHE A 455 -1.61 -0.17 20.85
N ASP A 456 -1.80 1.14 20.68
CA ASP A 456 -2.74 1.71 19.71
C ASP A 456 -1.91 2.49 18.67
N PRO A 457 -1.64 1.89 17.50
CA PRO A 457 -0.85 2.53 16.45
C PRO A 457 -1.46 3.84 15.93
N TYR A 458 -2.79 3.97 15.88
CA TYR A 458 -3.44 5.21 15.45
C TYR A 458 -3.23 6.31 16.48
N ALA A 459 -3.38 6.01 17.78
CA ALA A 459 -3.14 6.98 18.84
C ALA A 459 -1.66 7.42 18.88
N LEU A 460 -0.73 6.47 18.77
CA LEU A 460 0.71 6.74 18.75
C LEU A 460 1.14 7.62 17.57
N LEU A 461 0.61 7.39 16.36
CA LEU A 461 0.89 8.29 15.22
C LEU A 461 0.27 9.67 15.41
N THR A 462 -0.96 9.73 15.91
CA THR A 462 -1.65 11.00 16.18
C THR A 462 -0.87 11.81 17.21
N GLN A 463 -0.38 11.17 18.26
CA GLN A 463 0.48 11.77 19.28
C GLN A 463 1.75 12.36 18.67
N LEU A 464 2.45 11.60 17.81
CA LEU A 464 3.65 12.11 17.15
C LEU A 464 3.38 13.33 16.27
N LEU A 465 2.32 13.31 15.46
CA LEU A 465 1.97 14.46 14.63
C LEU A 465 1.57 15.67 15.47
N THR A 466 0.87 15.45 16.59
CA THR A 466 0.52 16.48 17.58
C THR A 466 1.79 17.11 18.18
N GLN A 467 2.77 16.30 18.58
CA GLN A 467 4.07 16.79 19.08
C GLN A 467 4.83 17.65 18.05
N GLU A 468 4.76 17.29 16.77
CA GLU A 468 5.39 18.08 15.71
C GLU A 468 4.65 19.39 15.42
N LEU A 469 3.32 19.43 15.57
CA LEU A 469 2.52 20.65 15.52
C LEU A 469 2.79 21.57 16.73
N ASP A 470 2.79 21.02 17.95
CA ASP A 470 3.14 21.74 19.20
C ASP A 470 4.50 22.41 19.12
N ALA A 471 5.46 21.72 18.49
CA ALA A 471 6.80 22.25 18.32
C ALA A 471 6.96 23.16 17.08
N GLY A 472 5.90 23.40 16.30
CA GLY A 472 5.93 24.22 15.09
C GLY A 472 6.76 23.65 13.94
N ARG A 473 7.11 22.36 13.99
CA ARG A 473 7.88 21.66 12.94
C ARG A 473 6.99 21.09 11.86
N LEU A 474 5.77 20.71 12.23
CA LEU A 474 4.64 20.57 11.31
C LEU A 474 3.82 21.85 11.40
N ALA A 475 3.51 22.46 10.26
CA ALA A 475 2.82 23.75 10.20
C ALA A 475 1.52 23.64 9.43
N ILE A 476 0.63 24.62 9.65
CA ILE A 476 -0.71 24.69 9.07
C ILE A 476 -0.75 25.84 8.07
N ASP A 477 -1.41 25.62 6.93
CA ASP A 477 -1.78 26.65 5.97
C ASP A 477 -3.31 26.77 5.95
N VAL A 478 -3.82 27.66 6.81
CA VAL A 478 -5.26 27.88 6.99
C VAL A 478 -5.90 28.44 5.72
N GLU A 479 -5.19 29.30 4.99
CA GLU A 479 -5.70 29.89 3.75
C GLU A 479 -5.99 28.82 2.69
N ARG A 480 -5.10 27.82 2.61
CA ARG A 480 -5.27 26.70 1.66
C ARG A 480 -6.06 25.52 2.23
N GLY A 481 -6.42 25.54 3.50
CA GLY A 481 -7.21 24.47 4.12
C GLY A 481 -6.42 23.18 4.42
N HIS A 482 -5.09 23.26 4.50
CA HIS A 482 -4.18 22.10 4.49
C HIS A 482 -3.01 22.25 5.47
N LEU A 483 -2.18 21.21 5.61
CA LEU A 483 -0.86 21.37 6.24
C LEU A 483 0.08 22.15 5.30
N ALA A 484 0.93 22.99 5.87
CA ALA A 484 1.87 23.79 5.10
C ALA A 484 2.87 22.90 4.34
N ARG A 485 3.17 23.28 3.10
CA ARG A 485 4.06 22.52 2.22
C ARG A 485 5.51 22.77 2.58
N THR A 486 6.31 21.71 2.53
CA THR A 486 7.73 21.74 2.92
C THR A 486 8.57 22.68 2.06
N ALA A 487 9.70 23.12 2.60
CA ALA A 487 10.58 24.10 1.94
C ALA A 487 11.18 23.59 0.63
N GLY A 488 11.43 24.50 -0.30
CA GLY A 488 12.11 24.23 -1.56
C GLY A 488 11.14 24.25 -2.75
N PRO A 489 11.67 24.58 -3.94
CA PRO A 489 10.90 24.74 -5.16
C PRO A 489 10.31 23.41 -5.64
N CYS A 490 9.22 23.50 -6.39
CA CYS A 490 8.63 22.37 -7.10
C CYS A 490 7.88 22.85 -8.34
N GLN A 491 8.24 22.30 -9.48
CA GLN A 491 7.69 22.55 -10.81
C GLN A 491 6.98 21.29 -11.35
N PHE A 492 6.68 20.32 -10.47
CA PHE A 492 6.02 19.07 -10.88
C PHE A 492 4.68 19.30 -11.58
N CYS A 493 3.86 20.25 -11.13
CA CYS A 493 2.53 20.49 -11.71
C CYS A 493 2.55 21.43 -12.92
N ASP A 494 3.63 22.19 -13.10
CA ASP A 494 3.72 23.23 -14.13
C ASP A 494 5.18 23.41 -14.57
N ASN A 495 5.49 22.95 -15.78
CA ASN A 495 6.83 22.95 -16.38
C ASN A 495 6.79 22.86 -17.93
N GLU A 496 7.96 22.84 -18.57
CA GLU A 496 8.07 22.78 -20.04
C GLU A 496 7.53 21.48 -20.68
N ARG A 497 7.45 20.36 -19.94
CA ARG A 497 6.96 19.07 -20.46
C ARG A 497 5.46 18.89 -20.31
N TRP A 498 4.89 19.43 -19.23
CA TRP A 498 3.45 19.41 -18.98
C TRP A 498 3.05 20.54 -18.04
N SER A 499 1.80 20.96 -18.16
CA SER A 499 1.16 21.92 -17.27
C SER A 499 -0.22 21.39 -16.93
N PHE A 500 -0.44 21.09 -15.65
CA PHE A 500 -1.72 20.58 -15.19
C PHE A 500 -2.77 21.70 -15.24
N PRO A 501 -4.04 21.41 -15.60
CA PRO A 501 -5.07 22.45 -15.75
C PRO A 501 -5.26 23.33 -14.51
N GLU A 502 -5.09 22.76 -13.32
CA GLU A 502 -5.19 23.43 -12.02
C GLU A 502 -3.89 24.11 -11.56
N GLY A 503 -2.77 23.86 -12.25
CA GLY A 503 -1.44 24.36 -11.88
C GLY A 503 -0.97 23.88 -10.50
N CYS A 504 -0.11 24.67 -9.86
CA CYS A 504 0.34 24.43 -8.48
C CYS A 504 -0.40 25.35 -7.50
N ALA A 505 -1.33 24.78 -6.71
CA ALA A 505 -2.07 25.53 -5.68
C ALA A 505 -1.20 26.13 -4.56
N TYR A 506 0.06 25.70 -4.44
CA TYR A 506 0.93 25.98 -3.30
C TYR A 506 2.06 26.97 -3.59
N GLY A 507 2.08 27.59 -4.78
CA GLY A 507 3.06 28.63 -5.13
C GLY A 507 4.52 28.16 -5.18
N LYS A 508 4.78 26.85 -5.19
CA LYS A 508 6.14 26.26 -5.11
C LYS A 508 7.00 26.53 -6.34
N THR A 509 6.41 26.96 -7.44
CA THR A 509 7.12 27.40 -8.64
C THR A 509 7.81 28.75 -8.46
N SER A 510 7.43 29.54 -7.45
CA SER A 510 7.99 30.86 -7.16
C SER A 510 9.14 30.86 -6.15
N GLU A 511 9.39 29.72 -5.48
CA GLU A 511 10.51 29.61 -4.54
C GLU A 511 11.86 29.55 -5.27
N PRO A 512 12.96 30.00 -4.64
CA PRO A 512 14.29 29.96 -5.25
C PRO A 512 14.67 28.56 -5.74
N ALA A 513 15.03 28.46 -7.02
CA ALA A 513 15.42 27.21 -7.64
C ALA A 513 16.72 26.65 -7.03
N VAL A 514 16.75 25.35 -6.74
CA VAL A 514 17.99 24.58 -6.59
C VAL A 514 18.18 23.83 -7.91
N SER A 515 19.37 23.90 -8.51
CA SER A 515 19.57 23.27 -9.81
C SER A 515 19.46 21.75 -9.73
N ALA A 516 19.00 21.11 -10.80
CA ALA A 516 18.89 19.65 -10.86
C ALA A 516 20.25 18.95 -10.62
N SER A 517 21.36 19.57 -11.04
CA SER A 517 22.70 19.05 -10.82
C SER A 517 23.15 19.15 -9.36
N GLU A 518 22.74 20.20 -8.63
CA GLU A 518 22.98 20.29 -7.19
C GLU A 518 22.16 19.25 -6.42
N LEU A 519 20.88 19.08 -6.75
CA LEU A 519 20.05 18.04 -6.15
C LEU A 519 20.63 16.64 -6.41
N GLN A 520 21.07 16.37 -7.65
CA GLN A 520 21.72 15.11 -7.99
C GLN A 520 23.02 14.89 -7.18
N ARG A 521 23.85 15.94 -7.00
CA ARG A 521 25.07 15.85 -6.18
C ARG A 521 24.77 15.47 -4.73
N VAL A 522 23.70 16.03 -4.15
CA VAL A 522 23.24 15.67 -2.81
C VAL A 522 22.80 14.20 -2.76
N VAL A 523 22.06 13.73 -3.77
CA VAL A 523 21.69 12.31 -3.90
C VAL A 523 22.93 11.42 -3.94
N ASP A 524 23.90 11.74 -4.80
CA ASP A 524 25.13 10.96 -4.94
C ASP A 524 25.94 10.95 -3.63
N THR A 525 25.98 12.07 -2.91
CA THR A 525 26.64 12.17 -1.59
C THR A 525 25.94 11.32 -0.53
N ILE A 526 24.60 11.22 -0.59
CA ILE A 526 23.84 10.33 0.30
C ILE A 526 24.13 8.86 -0.02
N LEU A 527 24.20 8.52 -1.30
CA LEU A 527 24.49 7.17 -1.79
C LEU A 527 25.97 6.78 -1.68
N GLY A 528 26.87 7.73 -1.42
CA GLY A 528 28.31 7.51 -1.30
C GLY A 528 29.04 7.32 -2.64
N ARG A 529 28.68 8.12 -3.65
CA ARG A 529 29.19 8.03 -5.04
C ARG A 529 30.02 9.22 -5.46
#